data_AF-A0A920QD70-F1
#
_entry.id   AF-A0A920QD70-F1
#
_cell.length_a   1.000
_cell.length_b   1.000
_cell.length_c   1.000
_cell.angle_alpha   90.00
_cell.angle_beta   90.00
_cell.angle_gamma   90.00
#
_symmetry.space_group_name_H-M   'P 1'
#
loop_
_entity.id
_entity.type
_entity.pdbx_description
1 polymer ?
#
loop_
_entity_poly.entity_id
_entity_poly.type
_entity_poly.pdbx_seq_one_letter_code
_entity_poly.pdbx_strand_id
1 'polypeptide(L)' 'MKAVILAANRSARLSPFIETRCKPMIRIAGQYILENTVLFLKAAGIKIFFLL' A
#
# COMPACT_ATOMS: atom_id res chain seq x y z
N MET A 1 15.24 -5.95 -10.77
CA MET A 1 14.41 -4.77 -11.09
C MET A 1 14.10 -3.98 -9.82
N LYS A 2 13.81 -2.69 -9.96
CA LYS A 2 13.37 -1.80 -8.88
C LYS A 2 11.91 -1.39 -9.13
N ALA A 3 11.15 -1.13 -8.07
CA ALA A 3 9.78 -0.59 -8.17
C ALA A 3 9.58 0.62 -7.26
N VAL A 4 8.51 1.37 -7.53
CA VAL A 4 8.05 2.49 -6.71
C VAL A 4 6.58 2.25 -6.39
N ILE A 5 6.21 2.35 -5.11
CA ILE A 5 4.84 2.29 -4.63
C ILE A 5 4.41 3.72 -4.30
N LEU A 6 3.39 4.23 -5.00
CA LEU A 6 2.77 5.52 -4.73
C LEU A 6 1.62 5.34 -3.73
N ALA A 7 1.86 5.69 -2.48
CA ALA A 7 1.04 5.33 -1.33
C ALA A 7 0.35 6.51 -0.64
N ALA A 8 0.86 7.73 -0.81
CA ALA A 8 0.43 8.91 -0.04
C ALA A 8 -0.53 9.87 -0.76
N ASN A 9 -1.21 9.46 -1.84
CA ASN A 9 -2.14 10.36 -2.54
C ASN A 9 -3.37 10.70 -1.68
N ARG A 10 -3.69 11.99 -1.54
CA ARG A 10 -4.88 12.45 -0.80
C ARG A 10 -6.15 11.95 -1.49
N SER A 11 -7.06 11.39 -0.71
CA SER A 11 -8.36 10.90 -1.20
C SER A 11 -9.43 11.07 -0.12
N ALA A 12 -10.69 11.22 -0.52
CA ALA A 12 -11.86 11.18 0.38
C ALA A 12 -12.74 9.93 0.14
N ARG A 13 -12.35 9.05 -0.80
CA ARG A 13 -13.20 7.94 -1.28
C ARG A 13 -13.40 6.82 -0.25
N LEU A 14 -12.60 6.82 0.81
CA LEU A 14 -12.60 5.81 1.88
C LEU A 14 -12.85 6.44 3.25
N SER A 15 -13.39 7.66 3.30
CA SER A 15 -13.86 8.23 4.57
C SER A 15 -14.96 7.35 5.18
N PRO A 16 -15.02 7.23 6.53
CA PRO A 16 -14.16 7.90 7.52
C PRO A 16 -12.84 7.16 7.82
N PHE A 17 -12.58 6.02 7.19
CA PHE A 17 -11.49 5.11 7.58
C PHE A 17 -10.08 5.71 7.38
N ILE A 18 -9.94 6.69 6.50
CA ILE A 18 -8.65 7.32 6.13
C ILE A 18 -8.39 8.67 6.80
N GLU A 19 -9.20 9.05 7.80
CA GLU A 19 -9.04 10.33 8.50
C GLU A 19 -7.88 10.32 9.49
N THR A 20 -7.57 9.17 10.09
CA THR A 20 -6.50 9.00 11.10
C THR A 20 -5.32 8.19 10.61
N ARG A 21 -5.40 7.62 9.39
CA ARG A 21 -4.36 6.78 8.79
C ARG A 21 -4.45 6.81 7.27
N CYS A 22 -3.32 6.63 6.58
CA CYS A 22 -3.33 6.58 5.13
C CYS A 22 -3.98 5.29 4.61
N LYS A 23 -4.54 5.36 3.39
CA LYS A 23 -5.23 4.24 2.73
C LYS A 23 -4.41 2.92 2.71
N PRO A 24 -3.10 2.92 2.42
CA PRO A 24 -2.31 1.69 2.42
C PRO A 24 -2.24 0.97 3.78
N MET A 25 -2.50 1.70 4.88
CA MET A 25 -2.51 1.19 6.26
C MET A 25 -3.90 0.77 6.74
N ILE A 26 -4.89 0.71 5.84
CA ILE A 26 -6.18 0.08 6.14
C ILE A 26 -6.01 -1.44 6.09
N ARG A 27 -6.59 -2.14 7.08
CA ARG A 27 -6.60 -3.61 7.11
C ARG A 27 -7.84 -4.15 6.40
N ILE A 28 -7.64 -5.11 5.51
CA ILE A 28 -8.68 -5.89 4.84
C ILE A 28 -8.38 -7.37 5.14
N ALA A 29 -9.36 -8.09 5.69
CA ALA A 29 -9.18 -9.50 6.09
C ALA A 29 -7.95 -9.74 6.98
N GLY A 30 -7.63 -8.78 7.86
CA GLY A 30 -6.50 -8.89 8.79
C GLY A 30 -5.13 -8.44 8.22
N GLN A 31 -5.01 -8.10 6.94
CA GLN A 31 -3.74 -7.65 6.32
C GLN A 31 -3.83 -6.21 5.83
N TYR A 32 -2.72 -5.47 5.84
CA TYR A 32 -2.69 -4.12 5.28
C TYR A 32 -2.78 -4.15 3.76
N ILE A 33 -3.46 -3.15 3.17
CA ILE A 33 -3.47 -2.97 1.71
C ILE A 33 -2.03 -2.91 1.16
N LEU A 34 -1.11 -2.25 1.86
CA LEU A 34 0.30 -2.17 1.48
C LEU A 34 1.00 -3.53 1.42
N GLU A 35 0.69 -4.44 2.35
CA GLU A 35 1.30 -5.77 2.42
C GLU A 35 1.00 -6.58 1.17
N ASN A 36 -0.24 -6.50 0.67
CA ASN A 36 -0.64 -7.16 -0.57
C ASN A 36 0.22 -6.67 -1.75
N THR A 37 0.42 -5.35 -1.88
CA THR A 37 1.29 -4.77 -2.92
C THR A 37 2.72 -5.29 -2.81
N VAL A 38 3.27 -5.35 -1.59
CA VAL A 38 4.63 -5.88 -1.36
C VAL A 38 4.72 -7.37 -1.72
N LEU A 39 3.72 -8.17 -1.38
CA LEU A 39 3.67 -9.60 -1.73
C LEU A 39 3.65 -9.80 -3.25
N PHE A 40 2.87 -9.01 -4.00
CA PHE A 40 2.86 -9.06 -5.45
C PHE A 40 4.21 -8.67 -6.06
N LEU A 41 4.86 -7.62 -5.56
CA LEU A 41 6.21 -7.25 -6.02
C LEU A 41 7.23 -8.36 -5.76
N LYS A 42 7.18 -8.99 -4.57
CA LYS A 42 8.04 -10.13 -4.24
C LYS A 42 7.79 -11.33 -5.16
N ALA A 43 6.52 -11.67 -5.40
CA ALA A 43 6.14 -12.76 -6.31
C ALA A 43 6.60 -12.49 -7.75
N ALA A 44 6.66 -11.23 -8.18
CA ALA A 44 7.22 -10.80 -9.45
C ALA A 44 8.77 -10.75 -9.49
N GLY A 45 9.46 -11.19 -8.42
CA GLY A 45 10.91 -11.18 -8.35
C GLY A 45 11.54 -9.80 -8.09
N ILE A 46 10.76 -8.81 -7.68
CA ILE A 46 11.25 -7.46 -7.37
C ILE A 46 11.74 -7.41 -5.92
N LYS A 47 13.04 -7.24 -5.75
CA LYS A 47 13.71 -7.25 -4.43
C LYS A 47 13.87 -5.86 -3.81
N ILE A 48 13.88 -4.82 -4.63
CA ILE A 48 14.11 -3.43 -4.19
C ILE A 48 12.90 -2.60 -4.61
N PHE A 49 12.26 -1.94 -3.66
CA PHE A 49 11.17 -1.01 -3.92
C PHE A 49 11.22 0.18 -2.98
N PHE A 50 10.77 1.32 -3.47
CA PHE A 50 10.67 2.58 -2.72
C PHE A 50 9.20 2.90 -2.47
N LEU A 51 8.88 3.37 -1.28
CA LEU A 51 7.54 3.83 -0.90
C LEU A 51 7.53 5.35 -0.90
N LEU A 52 6.62 5.96 -1.66
CA LEU A 52 6.46 7.41 -1.80
C LEU A 52 5.05 7.87 -1.39
#